data_AF-A0A6A4N4H1-F1
#
_entry.id   AF-A0A6A4N4H1-F1
#
_cell.length_a   1.000
_cell.length_b   1.000
_cell.length_c   1.000
_cell.angle_alpha   90.00
_cell.angle_beta   90.00
_cell.angle_gamma   90.00
#
_symmetry.space_group_name_H-M   'P 1'
#
loop_
_entity.id
_entity.type
_entity.pdbx_description
1 polymer ?
#
loop_
_entity_poly.entity_id
_entity_poly.type
_entity_poly.pdbx_seq_one_letter_code
_entity_poly.pdbx_strand_id
1 'polypeptide(L)'
;MEAFATAISPLVENLVQILAEKLNIPLSYFKEECSSKSCFVRLNRYPPCPFPSKVYGLMPHTDTSFLTILQPDHAGGLQLMKEGKWVDVKPIPEALVVNIGDLFQVMNSLRYLASILFYIHLLIYI
;
A
#
# COMPACT_ATOMS: atom_id res chain seq x y z
N MET A 1 -2.40 -17.74 -3.70
CA MET A 1 -1.93 -16.73 -2.73
C MET A 1 -0.50 -17.02 -2.29
N GLU A 2 -0.17 -18.24 -1.87
CA GLU A 2 1.20 -18.62 -1.49
C GLU A 2 2.23 -18.35 -2.60
N ALA A 3 1.98 -18.78 -3.85
CA ALA A 3 2.89 -18.51 -4.96
C ALA A 3 3.16 -17.01 -5.19
N PHE A 4 2.15 -16.16 -4.99
CA PHE A 4 2.31 -14.70 -5.07
C PHE A 4 3.14 -14.16 -3.90
N ALA A 5 2.84 -14.60 -2.68
CA ALA A 5 3.61 -14.22 -1.49
C ALA A 5 5.09 -14.63 -1.62
N THR A 6 5.35 -15.84 -2.12
CA THR A 6 6.71 -16.33 -2.39
C THR A 6 7.40 -15.49 -3.47
N ALA A 7 6.70 -15.16 -4.56
CA ALA A 7 7.26 -14.36 -5.65
C ALA A 7 7.58 -12.92 -5.22
N ILE A 8 6.78 -12.34 -4.32
CA ILE A 8 6.95 -10.94 -3.87
C ILE A 8 7.94 -10.80 -2.70
N SER A 9 8.22 -11.87 -1.96
CA SER A 9 9.10 -11.82 -0.77
C SER A 9 10.46 -11.18 -1.04
N PRO A 10 11.20 -11.54 -2.11
CA PRO A 10 12.51 -10.93 -2.38
C PRO A 10 12.41 -9.42 -2.65
N LEU A 11 11.32 -8.97 -3.28
CA LEU A 11 11.07 -7.54 -3.50
C LEU A 11 10.80 -6.82 -2.17
N VAL A 12 9.98 -7.40 -1.29
CA VAL A 12 9.71 -6.84 0.03
C VAL A 12 11.01 -6.71 0.82
N GLU A 13 11.82 -7.76 0.90
CA GLU A 13 13.09 -7.78 1.62
C GLU A 13 14.05 -6.69 1.11
N ASN A 14 14.18 -6.57 -0.21
CA ASN A 14 15.01 -5.53 -0.84
C ASN A 14 14.51 -4.11 -0.51
N LEU A 15 13.20 -3.86 -0.58
CA LEU A 15 12.63 -2.56 -0.26
C LEU A 15 12.81 -2.21 1.23
N VAL A 16 12.59 -3.16 2.13
CA VAL A 16 12.82 -2.98 3.57
C VAL A 16 14.28 -2.66 3.84
N GLN A 17 15.22 -3.36 3.18
CA GLN A 17 16.65 -3.07 3.33
C GLN A 17 17.02 -1.67 2.86
N ILE A 18 16.56 -1.25 1.66
CA ILE A 18 16.82 0.09 1.14
C ILE A 18 16.28 1.17 2.10
N LEU A 19 15.07 0.96 2.61
CA LEU A 19 14.45 1.87 3.57
C LEU A 19 15.22 1.92 4.89
N ALA A 20 15.66 0.78 5.41
CA ALA A 20 16.48 0.67 6.62
C ALA A 20 17.79 1.47 6.50
N GLU A 21 18.51 1.26 5.39
CA GLU A 21 19.77 1.93 5.10
C GLU A 21 19.59 3.46 4.99
N LYS A 22 18.55 3.92 4.30
CA LYS A 22 18.26 5.37 4.16
C LYS A 22 17.92 6.05 5.48
N LEU A 23 17.36 5.31 6.43
CA LEU A 23 17.00 5.82 7.75
C LEU A 23 18.08 5.59 8.82
N ASN A 24 19.20 4.92 8.49
CA ASN A 24 20.21 4.47 9.44
C ASN A 24 19.64 3.59 10.57
N ILE A 25 18.59 2.80 10.27
CA ILE A 25 18.02 1.85 11.22
C ILE A 25 18.70 0.49 11.02
N PRO A 26 19.16 -0.20 12.08
CA PRO A 26 19.77 -1.52 11.97
C PRO A 26 18.82 -2.53 11.30
N LEU A 27 19.30 -3.25 10.29
CA LEU A 27 18.52 -4.27 9.58
C LEU A 27 18.02 -5.39 10.50
N SER A 28 18.72 -5.64 11.62
CA SER A 28 18.30 -6.59 12.66
C SER A 28 16.93 -6.26 13.24
N TYR A 29 16.60 -4.98 13.39
CA TYR A 29 15.29 -4.53 13.87
C TYR A 29 14.17 -4.98 12.92
N PHE A 30 14.37 -4.83 11.61
CA PHE A 30 13.38 -5.26 10.61
C PHE A 30 13.28 -6.78 10.48
N LYS A 31 14.37 -7.51 10.67
CA LYS A 31 14.32 -8.99 10.62
C LYS A 31 13.47 -9.57 11.74
N GLU A 32 13.42 -8.91 12.90
CA GLU A 32 12.60 -9.34 14.03
C GLU A 32 11.14 -8.90 13.86
N GLU A 33 10.88 -7.64 13.49
CA GLU A 33 9.52 -7.07 13.40
C GLU A 33 8.80 -7.33 12.06
N CYS A 34 9.54 -7.32 10.95
CA CYS A 34 9.05 -7.57 9.59
C CYS A 34 9.44 -8.98 9.08
N SER A 35 9.45 -9.98 9.98
CA SER A 35 9.65 -11.36 9.56
C SER A 35 8.54 -11.80 8.59
N SER A 36 8.83 -12.77 7.71
CA SER A 36 7.85 -13.32 6.75
C SER A 36 6.56 -13.86 7.39
N LYS A 37 6.55 -14.05 8.72
CA LYS A 37 5.40 -14.47 9.51
C LYS A 37 4.39 -13.34 9.78
N SER A 38 4.79 -12.07 9.65
CA SER A 38 3.90 -10.91 9.84
C SER A 38 3.31 -10.38 8.52
N CYS A 39 3.67 -10.97 7.37
CA CYS A 39 3.06 -10.68 6.08
C CYS A 39 1.72 -11.38 5.90
N PHE A 40 0.71 -10.65 5.40
CA PHE A 40 -0.56 -11.22 4.96
C PHE A 40 -0.90 -10.73 3.56
N VAL A 41 -1.58 -11.56 2.78
CA VAL A 41 -2.08 -11.20 1.45
C VAL A 41 -3.57 -10.91 1.55
N ARG A 42 -4.01 -9.75 1.03
CA ARG A 42 -5.43 -9.42 0.87
C ARG A 42 -5.79 -9.43 -0.61
N LEU A 43 -6.93 -10.03 -0.94
CA LEU A 43 -7.52 -9.96 -2.27
C LEU A 43 -8.82 -9.18 -2.18
N ASN A 44 -8.83 -7.99 -2.77
CA ASN A 44 -10.02 -7.14 -2.81
C ASN A 44 -10.69 -7.29 -4.17
N ARG A 45 -12.01 -7.56 -4.16
CA ARG A 45 -12.83 -7.53 -5.37
C ARG A 45 -13.97 -6.55 -5.16
N TYR A 46 -14.00 -5.51 -5.98
CA TYR A 46 -15.05 -4.49 -5.94
C TYR A 46 -16.01 -4.70 -7.13
N PRO A 47 -17.27 -5.08 -6.90
CA PRO A 47 -18.23 -5.27 -7.98
C PRO A 47 -18.65 -3.93 -8.61
N PRO A 48 -19.16 -3.91 -9.86
CA PRO A 48 -19.74 -2.72 -10.46
C PRO A 48 -20.81 -2.07 -9.56
N CYS A 49 -20.78 -0.74 -9.45
CA CYS A 49 -21.73 0.02 -8.65
C CYS A 49 -22.50 1.01 -9.54
N PRO A 50 -23.84 1.10 -9.42
CA PRO A 50 -24.64 2.06 -10.17
C PRO A 50 -24.48 3.51 -9.70
N PHE A 51 -23.95 3.74 -8.51
CA PHE A 51 -23.75 5.07 -7.92
C PHE A 51 -22.31 5.30 -7.44
N PRO A 52 -21.31 5.18 -8.35
CA PRO A 52 -19.89 5.20 -8.00
C PRO A 52 -19.48 6.47 -7.24
N SER A 53 -20.04 7.62 -7.61
CA SER A 53 -19.76 8.91 -6.98
C SER A 53 -20.33 9.09 -5.57
N LYS A 54 -21.21 8.18 -5.12
CA LYS A 54 -21.93 8.28 -3.84
C LYS A 54 -21.49 7.25 -2.81
N VAL A 55 -20.65 6.29 -3.19
CA VAL A 55 -20.25 5.19 -2.32
C VAL A 55 -18.74 5.03 -2.29
N TYR A 56 -18.28 4.43 -1.20
CA TYR A 56 -16.89 4.07 -0.99
C TYR A 56 -16.71 2.58 -1.25
N GLY A 57 -15.79 2.21 -2.15
CA GLY A 57 -15.41 0.81 -2.33
C GLY A 57 -14.73 0.25 -1.09
N LEU A 58 -13.83 1.05 -0.53
CA LEU A 58 -13.19 0.88 0.77
C LEU A 58 -13.20 2.24 1.45
N MET A 59 -13.40 2.37 2.76
CA MET A 59 -13.38 3.69 3.41
C MET A 59 -11.98 4.34 3.37
N PRO A 60 -11.86 5.68 3.40
CA PRO A 60 -10.57 6.34 3.55
C PRO A 60 -9.86 5.86 4.81
N HIS A 61 -8.63 5.39 4.66
CA HIS A 61 -7.82 4.87 5.76
C HIS A 61 -6.33 4.97 5.44
N THR A 62 -5.50 4.79 6.47
CA THR A 62 -4.09 4.48 6.33
C THR A 62 -3.86 3.00 6.58
N ASP A 63 -2.80 2.44 5.99
CA ASP A 63 -2.42 1.07 6.27
C ASP A 63 -1.62 1.01 7.56
N THR A 64 -2.03 0.15 8.48
CA THR A 64 -1.29 -0.08 9.74
C THR A 64 0.01 -0.87 9.56
N SER A 65 0.29 -1.37 8.34
CA SER A 65 1.47 -2.17 8.02
C SER A 65 2.75 -1.34 8.04
N PHE A 66 3.90 -2.00 7.89
CA PHE A 66 5.16 -1.32 7.59
C PHE A 66 5.20 -0.84 6.13
N LEU A 67 4.88 -1.76 5.23
CA LEU A 67 4.90 -1.59 3.78
C LEU A 67 3.71 -2.37 3.21
N THR A 68 3.01 -1.80 2.24
CA THR A 68 2.01 -2.51 1.44
C THR A 68 2.44 -2.50 -0.02
N ILE A 69 2.45 -3.68 -0.65
CA ILE A 69 2.64 -3.80 -2.09
C ILE A 69 1.31 -4.22 -2.70
N LEU A 70 0.78 -3.39 -3.59
CA LEU A 70 -0.49 -3.59 -4.26
C LEU A 70 -0.26 -3.79 -5.75
N GLN A 71 -0.82 -4.87 -6.29
CA GLN A 71 -0.99 -5.06 -7.73
C GLN A 71 -2.42 -4.64 -8.10
N PRO A 72 -2.64 -3.42 -8.62
CA PRO A 72 -3.97 -2.99 -9.04
C PRO A 72 -4.39 -3.72 -10.33
N ASP A 73 -5.70 -3.77 -10.58
CA ASP A 73 -6.22 -4.14 -11.88
C ASP A 73 -6.21 -2.93 -12.85
N HIS A 74 -6.78 -3.13 -14.04
CA HIS A 74 -6.89 -2.06 -15.05
C HIS A 74 -8.13 -1.18 -14.88
N ALA A 75 -9.04 -1.51 -13.95
CA ALA A 75 -10.28 -0.76 -13.75
C ALA A 75 -10.02 0.58 -13.05
N GLY A 76 -8.97 0.64 -12.22
CA GLY A 76 -8.59 1.84 -11.49
C GLY A 76 -9.44 2.05 -10.24
N GLY A 77 -9.58 3.31 -9.83
CA GLY A 77 -10.34 3.68 -8.65
C GLY A 77 -9.53 3.87 -7.36
N LEU A 78 -8.26 3.47 -7.34
CA LEU A 78 -7.38 3.84 -6.23
C LEU A 78 -7.14 5.36 -6.22
N GLN A 79 -7.34 5.98 -5.08
CA GLN A 79 -7.07 7.40 -4.84
C GLN A 79 -6.16 7.56 -3.62
N LEU A 80 -5.36 8.61 -3.64
CA LEU A 80 -4.53 9.03 -2.54
C LEU A 80 -4.87 10.46 -2.11
N MET A 81 -4.80 10.75 -0.82
CA MET A 81 -4.90 12.12 -0.33
C MET A 81 -3.53 12.80 -0.39
N LYS A 82 -3.42 13.88 -1.16
CA LYS A 82 -2.23 14.73 -1.21
C LYS A 82 -2.64 16.19 -1.01
N GLU A 83 -2.03 16.85 -0.02
CA GLU A 83 -2.27 18.27 0.27
C GLU A 83 -3.77 18.60 0.44
N GLY A 84 -4.51 17.71 1.12
CA GLY A 84 -5.96 17.86 1.36
C GLY A 84 -6.85 17.60 0.14
N LYS A 85 -6.30 17.07 -0.95
CA LYS A 85 -7.05 16.72 -2.16
C LYS A 85 -6.89 15.24 -2.51
N TRP A 86 -7.98 14.62 -2.93
CA TRP A 86 -7.96 13.28 -3.51
C TRP A 86 -7.36 13.33 -4.92
N VAL A 87 -6.43 12.44 -5.21
CA VAL A 87 -5.74 12.29 -6.49
C VAL A 87 -5.88 10.85 -6.94
N ASP A 88 -6.34 10.64 -8.18
CA ASP A 88 -6.44 9.32 -8.78
C ASP A 88 -5.05 8.73 -9.04
N VAL A 89 -4.86 7.48 -8.63
CA VAL A 89 -3.71 6.66 -9.00
C VAL A 89 -4.05 5.93 -10.29
N LYS A 90 -3.48 6.40 -11.40
CA LYS A 90 -3.68 5.77 -12.71
C LYS A 90 -3.07 4.36 -12.70
N PRO A 91 -3.81 3.32 -13.08
CA PRO A 91 -3.24 2.00 -13.29
C PRO A 91 -2.15 2.07 -14.37
N ILE A 92 -0.97 1.56 -14.05
CA ILE A 92 0.12 1.39 -15.00
C ILE A 92 0.28 -0.12 -15.21
N PRO A 93 0.14 -0.64 -16.44
CA PRO A 93 0.36 -2.04 -16.72
C PRO A 93 1.71 -2.52 -16.19
N GLU A 94 1.73 -3.70 -15.56
CA GLU A 94 2.93 -4.35 -15.00
C GLU A 94 3.62 -3.58 -13.85
N ALA A 95 3.05 -2.46 -13.40
CA ALA A 95 3.56 -1.74 -12.24
C ALA A 95 2.90 -2.22 -10.94
N LEU A 96 3.69 -2.17 -9.86
CA LEU A 96 3.21 -2.35 -8.50
C LEU A 96 3.12 -0.98 -7.82
N VAL A 97 2.08 -0.80 -7.03
CA VAL A 97 1.96 0.34 -6.13
C VAL A 97 2.58 -0.05 -4.80
N VAL A 98 3.53 0.76 -4.33
CA VAL A 98 4.16 0.58 -3.03
C VAL A 98 3.70 1.69 -2.11
N ASN A 99 3.13 1.31 -0.97
CA ASN A 99 2.68 2.23 0.06
C ASN A 99 3.50 2.05 1.35
N ILE A 100 3.82 3.16 2.01
CA ILE A 100 4.44 3.23 3.32
C ILE A 100 3.34 3.33 4.37
N GLY A 101 3.27 2.35 5.28
CA GLY A 101 2.23 2.32 6.30
C GLY A 101 2.63 3.05 7.59
N ASP A 102 1.71 3.02 8.56
CA ASP A 102 1.83 3.76 9.82
C ASP A 102 2.96 3.24 10.70
N LEU A 103 3.24 1.93 10.68
CA LEU A 103 4.32 1.34 11.47
C LEU A 103 5.68 1.91 11.05
N PHE A 104 5.92 2.08 9.75
CA PHE A 104 7.12 2.74 9.25
C PHE A 104 7.24 4.18 9.75
N GLN A 105 6.14 4.93 9.70
CA GLN A 105 6.13 6.34 10.08
C GLN A 105 6.41 6.54 11.57
N VAL A 106 5.84 5.70 12.43
CA VAL A 106 6.07 5.74 13.89
C VAL A 106 7.53 5.42 14.23
N MET A 107 8.09 4.37 13.63
CA MET A 107 9.49 3.99 13.83
C MET A 107 10.48 5.10 13.46
N ASN A 108 10.11 5.95 12.49
CA ASN A 108 10.93 7.06 12.04
C ASN A 108 10.58 8.41 12.69
N SER A 109 9.70 8.42 13.70
CA SER A 109 9.30 9.56 14.55
C SER A 109 9.76 10.95 14.06
N LEU A 110 8.92 11.56 13.19
CA LEU A 110 8.91 12.97 12.72
C LEU A 110 9.68 13.40 11.45
N ARG A 111 10.12 12.50 10.55
CA ARG A 111 10.76 12.93 9.27
C ARG A 111 9.92 12.83 8.00
N TYR A 112 8.80 12.10 7.99
CA TYR A 112 7.88 12.04 6.84
C TYR A 112 6.43 12.19 7.32
N LEU A 113 5.85 13.39 7.18
CA LEU A 113 4.43 13.66 7.39
C LEU A 113 3.62 13.31 6.12
N ALA A 114 3.85 12.12 5.57
CA ALA A 114 3.12 11.65 4.40
C ALA A 114 2.41 10.35 4.76
N SER A 115 1.49 10.42 5.72
CA SER A 115 0.46 9.40 5.86
C SER A 115 -0.44 9.53 4.63
N ILE A 116 -0.21 8.68 3.65
CA ILE A 116 -1.05 8.66 2.47
C ILE A 116 -2.35 7.96 2.89
N LEU A 117 -3.41 8.75 3.06
CA LEU A 117 -4.76 8.18 3.14
C LEU A 117 -5.05 7.57 1.78
N PHE A 118 -5.26 6.26 1.76
CA PHE A 118 -5.81 5.59 0.60
C PHE A 118 -7.31 5.53 0.72
N TYR A 119 -7.93 5.78 -0.39
CA TYR A 119 -9.35 5.53 -0.58
C TYR A 119 -9.52 4.93 -1.96
N ILE A 120 -10.35 3.91 -2.10
CA ILE A 120 -10.70 3.35 -3.41
C ILE A 120 -12.07 3.91 -3.79
N HIS A 121 -12.06 4.92 -4.66
CA HIS A 121 -13.26 5.36 -5.35
C HIS A 121 -13.62 4.35 -6.44
N LEU A 122 -14.83 3.81 -6.38
CA LEU A 122 -15.28 2.91 -7.44
C LEU A 122 -15.47 3.73 -8.71
N LEU A 123 -14.58 3.63 -9.69
CA LEU A 123 -14.83 4.14 -11.04
C LEU A 123 -14.72 2.96 -12.01
N ILE A 124 -15.73 2.10 -12.00
CA ILE A 124 -15.89 1.10 -13.05
C ILE A 124 -16.75 1.74 -14.13
N TYR A 125 -16.12 2.14 -15.23
CA TYR A 125 -16.83 2.49 -16.46
C TYR A 125 -17.54 1.23 -16.98
N ILE A 126 -18.80 1.42 -17.39
CA ILE A 126 -19.65 0.41 -18.06
C ILE A 126 -19.12 0.18 -19.47
#